data_AF-T1AM21-F1
#
_entry.id   AF-T1AM21-F1
#
_cell.length_a   1.000
_cell.length_b   1.000
_cell.length_c   1.000
_cell.angle_alpha   90.00
_cell.angle_beta   90.00
_cell.angle_gamma   90.00
#
_symmetry.space_group_name_H-M   'P 1'
#
loop_
_entity.id
_entity.type
_entity.pdbx_description
1 polymer ?
#
loop_
_entity_poly.entity_id
_entity_poly.type
_entity_poly.pdbx_seq_one_letter_code
_entity_poly.pdbx_strand_id
1 'polypeptide(L)'
;GSYINAMLGTSIPLVYFGTAAILLFMTVNILGIKNSVKTLTGLVIFNVIVLFVFVISGLTMFNPSNFAIFLPNGTSGLIAGASIIFFAFTGFSRITTIGDEVKNPEKTIPMAIVISIIISTLLYFLIAYTAIGLVPYAKMADSTAPLS
;
A
#
# COMPACT_ATOMS: atom_id res chain seq x y z
N GLY A 1 -9.14 -12.19 11.74
CA GLY A 1 -9.13 -13.47 12.48
C GLY A 1 -10.33 -13.61 13.39
N SER A 2 -10.45 -12.73 14.39
CA SER A 2 -11.54 -12.74 15.39
C SER A 2 -12.95 -12.59 14.79
N TYR A 3 -13.16 -11.62 13.90
CA TYR A 3 -14.48 -11.28 13.36
C TYR A 3 -15.12 -12.37 12.48
N ILE A 4 -14.33 -13.15 11.75
CA ILE A 4 -14.85 -14.18 10.83
C ILE A 4 -15.18 -15.48 11.57
N ASN A 5 -14.36 -15.86 12.57
CA ASN A 5 -14.68 -16.97 13.47
C ASN A 5 -15.95 -16.70 14.29
N ALA A 6 -16.20 -15.43 14.65
CA ALA A 6 -17.43 -15.03 15.34
C ALA A 6 -18.69 -15.10 14.46
N MET A 7 -18.59 -14.96 13.13
CA MET A 7 -19.75 -15.03 12.23
C MET A 7 -20.07 -16.43 11.71
N LEU A 8 -19.07 -17.32 11.57
CA LEU A 8 -19.24 -18.63 10.94
C LEU A 8 -19.30 -19.80 11.94
N GLY A 9 -19.07 -19.56 13.24
CA GLY A 9 -19.22 -20.59 14.29
C GLY A 9 -18.24 -21.76 14.21
N THR A 10 -17.34 -21.75 13.22
CA THR A 10 -16.36 -22.80 12.97
C THR A 10 -14.97 -22.22 12.94
N SER A 11 -14.05 -22.82 13.68
CA SER A 11 -12.62 -22.52 13.75
C SER A 11 -11.90 -22.94 12.47
N ILE A 12 -12.29 -22.37 11.32
CA ILE A 12 -11.58 -22.57 10.05
C ILE A 12 -10.25 -21.83 10.15
N PRO A 13 -9.10 -22.51 10.06
CA PRO A 13 -7.80 -21.85 10.06
C PRO A 13 -7.74 -20.77 8.97
N LEU A 14 -7.24 -19.57 9.30
CA LEU A 14 -7.09 -18.41 8.39
C LEU A 14 -6.44 -18.80 7.05
N VAL A 15 -5.61 -19.84 7.07
CA VAL A 15 -4.94 -20.45 5.92
C VAL A 15 -5.92 -20.86 4.82
N TYR A 16 -7.08 -21.45 5.14
CA TYR A 16 -8.06 -21.90 4.13
C TYR A 16 -8.75 -20.73 3.44
N PHE A 17 -9.03 -19.65 4.16
CA PHE A 17 -9.58 -18.44 3.56
C PHE A 17 -8.55 -17.75 2.67
N GLY A 18 -7.29 -17.67 3.13
CA GLY A 18 -6.19 -17.15 2.33
C GLY A 18 -5.97 -17.94 1.05
N THR A 19 -5.98 -19.27 1.13
CA THR A 19 -5.86 -20.14 -0.07
C THR A 19 -7.06 -20.03 -0.99
N ALA A 20 -8.28 -19.99 -0.47
CA ALA A 20 -9.48 -19.79 -1.29
C ALA A 20 -9.47 -18.45 -2.04
N ALA A 21 -9.07 -17.37 -1.36
CA ALA A 21 -8.90 -16.06 -1.99
C ALA A 21 -7.84 -16.10 -3.10
N ILE A 22 -6.68 -16.71 -2.84
CA ILE A 22 -5.61 -16.86 -3.85
C ILE A 22 -6.11 -17.66 -5.07
N LEU A 23 -6.79 -18.79 -4.85
CA LEU A 23 -7.33 -19.62 -5.94
C LEU A 23 -8.40 -18.88 -6.74
N LEU A 24 -9.25 -18.09 -6.08
CA LEU A 24 -10.25 -17.27 -6.75
C LEU A 24 -9.60 -16.19 -7.62
N PHE A 25 -8.64 -15.43 -7.07
CA PHE A 25 -7.90 -14.42 -7.82
C PHE A 25 -7.06 -15.02 -8.96
N MET A 26 -6.50 -16.21 -8.77
CA MET A 26 -5.80 -16.97 -9.80
C MET A 26 -6.74 -17.37 -10.93
N THR A 27 -7.92 -17.90 -10.61
CA THR A 27 -8.94 -18.29 -11.60
C THR A 27 -9.40 -17.08 -12.41
N VAL A 28 -9.66 -15.95 -11.75
CA VAL A 28 -10.03 -14.69 -12.40
C VAL A 28 -8.89 -14.15 -13.28
N ASN A 29 -7.64 -14.25 -12.84
CA ASN A 29 -6.48 -13.86 -13.67
C ASN A 29 -6.36 -14.72 -14.95
N ILE A 30 -6.56 -16.04 -14.83
CA ILE A 30 -6.46 -16.99 -15.96
C ILE A 30 -7.60 -16.78 -16.96
N LEU A 31 -8.80 -16.43 -16.51
CA LEU A 31 -9.98 -16.23 -17.37
C LEU A 31 -9.92 -14.99 -18.27
N GLY A 32 -8.83 -14.23 -18.21
CA GLY A 32 -8.44 -13.34 -19.29
C GLY A 32 -8.76 -11.89 -18.99
N ILE A 33 -7.76 -11.19 -18.50
CA ILE A 33 -7.76 -9.73 -18.48
C ILE A 33 -7.40 -9.25 -19.89
N LYS A 34 -8.36 -9.32 -20.81
CA LYS A 34 -8.18 -8.91 -22.22
C LYS A 34 -7.99 -7.40 -22.43
N ASN A 35 -7.76 -6.62 -21.36
CA ASN A 35 -7.47 -5.18 -21.36
C ASN A 35 -6.61 -4.74 -20.14
N SER A 36 -5.61 -5.56 -19.75
CA SER A 36 -4.85 -5.42 -18.49
C SER A 36 -4.31 -4.02 -18.20
N VAL A 37 -3.74 -3.34 -19.20
CA VAL A 37 -3.08 -2.05 -18.96
C VAL A 37 -4.09 -0.96 -18.59
N LYS A 38 -5.26 -0.89 -19.25
CA LYS A 38 -6.28 0.14 -18.98
C LYS A 38 -6.97 -0.08 -17.64
N THR A 39 -7.33 -1.33 -17.33
CA THR A 39 -7.96 -1.67 -16.05
C THR A 39 -6.99 -1.45 -14.88
N LEU A 40 -5.72 -1.85 -15.04
CA LEU A 40 -4.70 -1.61 -14.01
C LEU A 40 -4.45 -0.11 -13.81
N THR A 41 -4.35 0.65 -14.90
CA THR A 41 -4.18 2.11 -14.83
C THR A 41 -5.35 2.77 -14.11
N GLY A 42 -6.58 2.38 -14.42
CA GLY A 42 -7.78 2.88 -13.72
C GLY A 42 -7.75 2.59 -12.22
N LEU A 43 -7.36 1.37 -11.83
CA LEU A 43 -7.23 0.99 -10.42
C LEU A 43 -6.14 1.80 -9.69
N VAL A 44 -4.99 2.03 -10.33
CA VAL A 44 -3.92 2.85 -9.77
C VAL A 44 -4.37 4.31 -9.60
N ILE A 45 -5.03 4.88 -10.61
CA ILE A 45 -5.57 6.25 -10.53
C ILE A 45 -6.58 6.36 -9.39
N PHE A 46 -7.49 5.38 -9.28
CA PHE A 46 -8.46 5.33 -8.18
C PHE A 46 -7.77 5.30 -6.81
N ASN A 47 -6.78 4.42 -6.63
CA ASN A 47 -6.01 4.37 -5.38
C ASN A 47 -5.32 5.70 -5.08
N VAL A 48 -4.71 6.33 -6.07
CA VAL A 48 -4.08 7.65 -5.91
C VAL A 48 -5.12 8.70 -5.48
N ILE A 49 -6.31 8.72 -6.08
CA ILE A 49 -7.39 9.64 -5.70
C ILE A 49 -7.82 9.41 -4.24
N VAL A 50 -8.04 8.15 -3.84
CA VAL A 50 -8.40 7.81 -2.46
C VAL A 50 -7.33 8.28 -1.48
N LEU A 51 -6.05 8.11 -1.83
CA LEU A 51 -4.93 8.57 -1.01
C LEU A 51 -4.86 10.10 -0.93
N PHE A 52 -5.16 10.82 -2.02
CA PHE A 52 -5.27 12.27 -1.98
C PHE A 52 -6.41 12.76 -1.11
N VAL A 53 -7.59 12.12 -1.19
CA VAL A 53 -8.72 12.42 -0.31
C VAL A 53 -8.34 12.18 1.15
N PHE A 54 -7.66 11.07 1.46
CA PHE A 54 -7.14 10.80 2.81
C PHE A 54 -6.19 11.90 3.29
N VAL A 55 -5.25 12.34 2.46
CA VAL A 55 -4.33 13.43 2.82
C VAL A 55 -5.09 14.71 3.13
N ILE A 56 -6.02 15.12 2.26
CA ILE A 56 -6.80 16.36 2.43
C ILE A 56 -7.68 16.28 3.68
N SER A 57 -8.43 15.20 3.85
CA SER A 57 -9.29 14.99 5.03
C SER A 57 -8.47 14.85 6.31
N GLY A 58 -7.27 14.29 6.25
CA GLY A 58 -6.41 14.16 7.42
C GLY A 58 -5.79 15.48 7.87
N LEU A 59 -5.54 16.39 6.94
CA LEU A 59 -5.04 17.73 7.28
C LEU A 59 -6.06 18.57 8.06
N THR A 60 -7.36 18.32 7.94
CA THR A 60 -8.40 19.06 8.70
C THR A 60 -8.48 18.63 10.17
N MET A 61 -8.01 17.43 10.50
CA MET A 61 -7.97 16.88 11.86
C MET A 61 -6.54 16.79 12.42
N PHE A 62 -5.60 17.51 11.80
CA PHE A 62 -4.18 17.44 12.12
C PHE A 62 -3.87 18.03 13.50
N ASN A 63 -3.26 17.22 14.38
CA ASN A 63 -2.78 17.68 15.68
C ASN A 63 -1.24 17.60 15.76
N PRO A 64 -0.53 18.74 15.79
CA PRO A 64 0.93 18.78 15.88
C PRO A 64 1.50 18.08 17.12
N SER A 65 0.72 17.96 18.20
CA SER A 65 1.15 17.30 19.43
C SER A 65 1.42 15.80 19.24
N ASN A 66 0.88 15.18 18.19
CA ASN A 66 1.15 13.78 17.87
C ASN A 66 2.60 13.53 17.40
N PHE A 67 3.35 14.58 17.02
CA PHE A 67 4.77 14.48 16.69
C PHE A 67 5.71 14.58 17.89
N ALA A 68 5.18 14.76 19.11
CA ALA A 68 5.99 14.96 20.31
C ALA A 68 6.95 13.80 20.62
N ILE A 69 6.61 12.57 20.21
CA ILE A 69 7.48 11.40 20.31
C ILE A 69 7.77 10.88 18.90
N PHE A 70 8.90 11.30 18.33
CA PHE A 70 9.28 10.96 16.96
C PHE A 70 9.76 9.51 16.79
N LEU A 71 10.35 8.93 17.85
CA LEU A 71 10.91 7.58 17.87
C LEU A 71 10.44 6.80 19.11
N PRO A 72 9.14 6.46 19.21
CA PRO A 72 8.59 5.76 20.38
C PRO A 72 9.23 4.38 20.60
N ASN A 73 9.59 3.69 19.51
CA ASN A 73 10.28 2.39 19.54
C ASN A 73 11.81 2.50 19.33
N GLY A 74 12.37 3.71 19.45
CA GLY A 74 13.78 3.97 19.17
C GLY A 74 14.22 3.55 17.76
N THR A 75 15.52 3.36 17.58
CA THR A 75 16.14 2.99 16.30
C THR A 75 15.74 1.60 15.81
N SER A 76 15.39 0.68 16.71
CA SER A 76 14.91 -0.65 16.36
C SER A 76 13.58 -0.58 15.59
N GLY A 77 12.65 0.26 16.04
CA GLY A 77 11.38 0.49 15.33
C GLY A 77 11.58 1.15 13.97
N LEU A 78 12.54 2.07 13.86
CA LEU A 78 12.90 2.72 12.60
C LEU A 78 13.40 1.71 11.57
N ILE A 79 14.32 0.83 11.95
CA ILE A 79 14.90 -0.19 11.04
C ILE A 79 13.83 -1.21 10.63
N ALA A 80 12.96 -1.62 11.55
CA ALA A 80 11.85 -2.52 11.24
C ALA A 80 10.86 -1.88 10.24
N GLY A 81 10.48 -0.61 10.46
CA GLY A 81 9.63 0.13 9.53
C GLY A 81 10.27 0.35 8.17
N ALA A 82 11.56 0.70 8.13
CA ALA A 82 12.33 0.85 6.89
C ALA A 82 12.36 -0.45 6.08
N SER A 83 12.46 -1.60 6.75
CA SER A 83 12.46 -2.92 6.11
C SER A 83 11.13 -3.21 5.39
N ILE A 84 9.99 -2.90 6.03
CA ILE A 84 8.65 -3.06 5.43
C ILE A 84 8.50 -2.15 4.21
N ILE A 85 8.92 -0.89 4.34
CA ILE A 85 8.86 0.08 3.24
C ILE A 85 9.76 -0.36 2.07
N PHE A 86 10.96 -0.89 2.35
CA PHE A 86 11.86 -1.41 1.31
C PHE A 86 11.20 -2.50 0.46
N PHE A 87 10.47 -3.43 1.08
CA PHE A 87 9.69 -4.43 0.35
C PHE A 87 8.61 -3.80 -0.54
N ALA A 88 7.95 -2.73 -0.08
CA ALA A 88 6.94 -2.02 -0.87
C ALA A 88 7.51 -1.40 -2.17
N PHE A 89 8.80 -1.06 -2.21
CA PHE A 89 9.47 -0.52 -3.39
C PHE A 89 9.92 -1.58 -4.42
N THR A 90 9.79 -2.87 -4.15
CA THR A 90 10.33 -3.96 -5.03
C THR A 90 9.54 -4.14 -6.35
N GLY A 91 8.53 -3.30 -6.62
CA GLY A 91 7.63 -3.42 -7.78
C GLY A 91 8.19 -3.01 -9.15
N PHE A 92 9.43 -2.47 -9.22
CA PHE A 92 10.02 -1.95 -10.45
C PHE A 92 10.28 -2.99 -11.55
N SER A 93 10.38 -4.27 -11.19
CA SER A 93 10.57 -5.38 -12.15
C SER A 93 9.45 -5.48 -13.19
N ARG A 94 8.23 -5.02 -12.86
CA ARG A 94 7.11 -5.00 -13.82
C ARG A 94 7.27 -3.95 -14.92
N ILE A 95 8.05 -2.89 -14.68
CA ILE A 95 8.31 -1.86 -15.70
C ILE A 95 9.24 -2.43 -16.78
N THR A 96 10.18 -3.30 -16.39
CA THR A 96 11.12 -3.92 -17.35
C THR A 96 10.48 -5.04 -18.18
N THR A 97 9.42 -5.70 -17.68
CA THR A 97 8.76 -6.79 -18.42
C THR A 97 7.91 -6.34 -19.60
N ILE A 98 7.50 -5.06 -19.63
CA ILE A 98 6.66 -4.50 -20.71
C ILE A 98 7.48 -3.73 -21.76
N GLY A 99 8.81 -3.92 -21.78
CA GLY A 99 9.71 -3.09 -22.58
C GLY A 99 9.42 -3.12 -24.08
N ASP A 100 8.91 -4.24 -24.60
CA ASP A 100 8.55 -4.39 -26.02
C ASP A 100 7.30 -3.59 -26.42
N GLU A 101 6.47 -3.17 -25.45
CA GLU A 101 5.27 -2.34 -25.67
C GLU A 101 5.56 -0.84 -25.51
N VAL A 102 6.78 -0.47 -25.09
CA VAL A 102 7.16 0.90 -24.77
C VAL A 102 7.90 1.55 -25.93
N LYS A 103 7.45 2.74 -26.34
CA LYS A 103 8.16 3.56 -27.35
C LYS A 103 9.52 4.02 -26.80
N ASN A 104 10.61 3.72 -27.51
CA ASN A 104 11.99 4.02 -27.11
C ASN A 104 12.37 3.46 -25.72
N PRO A 105 12.36 2.13 -25.53
CA PRO A 105 12.50 1.51 -24.21
C PRO A 105 13.80 1.88 -23.50
N GLU A 106 14.90 2.05 -24.26
CA GLU A 106 16.22 2.44 -23.74
C GLU A 106 16.23 3.75 -22.94
N LYS A 107 15.34 4.69 -23.26
CA LYS A 107 15.23 5.98 -22.55
C LYS A 107 14.01 6.02 -21.65
N THR A 108 12.89 5.46 -22.11
CA THR A 108 11.62 5.53 -21.40
C THR A 108 11.59 4.66 -20.15
N ILE A 109 12.14 3.44 -20.18
CA ILE A 109 12.12 2.53 -19.03
C ILE A 109 12.97 3.08 -17.87
N PRO A 110 14.23 3.51 -18.05
CA PRO A 110 15.01 4.08 -16.96
C PRO A 110 14.35 5.32 -16.37
N MET A 111 13.82 6.21 -17.23
CA MET A 111 13.14 7.43 -16.78
C MET A 111 11.85 7.10 -16.01
N ALA A 112 11.06 6.13 -16.47
CA ALA A 112 9.83 5.70 -15.80
C ALA A 112 10.12 5.11 -14.40
N ILE A 113 11.18 4.32 -14.25
CA ILE A 113 11.59 3.78 -12.96
C ILE A 113 11.91 4.93 -11.99
N VAL A 114 12.79 5.85 -12.39
CA VAL A 114 13.21 6.98 -11.52
C VAL A 114 12.02 7.86 -11.14
N ILE A 115 11.18 8.24 -12.11
CA ILE A 115 9.98 9.06 -11.87
C ILE A 115 9.02 8.33 -10.93
N SER A 116 8.77 7.03 -11.16
CA SER A 116 7.85 6.25 -10.31
C SER A 116 8.34 6.17 -8.85
N ILE A 117 9.65 6.01 -8.63
CA ILE A 117 10.25 5.97 -7.30
C ILE A 117 10.11 7.33 -6.61
N ILE A 118 10.43 8.42 -7.31
CA ILE A 118 10.33 9.77 -6.73
C ILE A 118 8.88 10.09 -6.34
N ILE A 119 7.93 9.86 -7.25
CA ILE A 119 6.51 10.15 -7.00
C ILE A 119 5.97 9.29 -5.85
N SER A 120 6.24 7.98 -5.85
CA SER A 120 5.78 7.09 -4.78
C SER A 120 6.41 7.42 -3.43
N THR A 121 7.69 7.81 -3.40
CA THR A 121 8.37 8.25 -2.17
C THR A 121 7.71 9.49 -1.58
N LEU A 122 7.45 10.51 -2.41
CA LEU A 122 6.77 11.74 -1.96
C LEU A 122 5.36 11.45 -1.44
N LEU A 123 4.61 10.60 -2.16
CA LEU A 123 3.26 10.23 -1.78
C LEU A 123 3.24 9.45 -0.45
N TYR A 124 4.15 8.50 -0.26
CA TYR A 124 4.29 7.77 1.00
C TYR A 124 4.70 8.67 2.16
N PHE A 125 5.61 9.62 1.93
CA PHE A 125 5.97 10.61 2.94
C PHE A 125 4.76 11.44 3.36
N LEU A 126 3.95 11.90 2.40
CA LEU A 126 2.77 12.71 2.66
C LEU A 126 1.71 11.93 3.45
N ILE A 127 1.46 10.68 3.09
CA ILE A 127 0.54 9.79 3.80
C ILE A 127 1.04 9.53 5.22
N ALA A 128 2.31 9.19 5.40
CA ALA A 128 2.89 8.91 6.71
C ALA A 128 2.82 10.15 7.62
N TYR A 129 3.15 11.33 7.08
CA TYR A 129 3.03 12.60 7.78
C TYR A 129 1.58 12.87 8.23
N THR A 130 0.63 12.74 7.32
CA THR A 130 -0.79 12.93 7.64
C THR A 130 -1.30 11.90 8.66
N ALA A 131 -0.91 10.63 8.52
CA ALA A 131 -1.32 9.56 9.43
C ALA A 131 -0.81 9.77 10.86
N ILE A 132 0.46 10.16 11.03
CA ILE A 132 1.03 10.52 12.34
C ILE A 132 0.30 11.73 12.93
N GLY A 133 -0.07 12.71 12.10
CA GLY A 133 -0.82 13.90 12.54
C GLY A 133 -2.24 13.63 13.02
N LEU A 134 -2.88 12.56 12.55
CA LEU A 134 -4.28 12.19 12.85
C LEU A 134 -4.43 11.33 14.12
N VAL A 135 -3.61 10.28 14.26
CA VAL A 135 -3.81 9.25 15.28
C VAL A 135 -2.61 9.20 16.23
N PRO A 136 -2.81 9.37 17.55
CA PRO A 136 -1.74 9.16 18.52
C PRO A 136 -1.18 7.74 18.37
N TYR A 137 0.15 7.61 18.32
CA TYR A 137 0.89 6.36 18.12
C TYR A 137 0.34 5.16 18.93
N ALA A 138 -0.11 5.42 20.17
CA ALA A 138 -0.68 4.43 21.08
C ALA A 138 -1.97 3.76 20.56
N LYS A 139 -2.76 4.40 19.70
CA LYS A 139 -3.97 3.81 19.11
C LYS A 139 -3.74 3.12 17.76
N MET A 140 -2.61 3.38 17.09
CA MET A 140 -2.23 2.68 15.86
C MET A 140 -1.66 1.28 16.15
N ALA A 141 -1.06 1.08 17.33
CA ALA A 141 -0.44 -0.19 17.73
C ALA A 141 -1.45 -1.26 18.20
N ASP A 142 -2.61 -0.86 18.72
CA ASP A 142 -3.63 -1.77 19.27
C ASP A 142 -4.72 -2.16 18.25
N SER A 143 -4.74 -1.56 17.06
CA SER A 143 -5.81 -1.80 16.08
C SER A 143 -5.37 -2.72 14.95
N THR A 144 -6.14 -3.80 14.74
CA THR A 144 -6.03 -4.67 13.55
C THR A 144 -6.46 -3.98 12.25
N ALA A 145 -7.00 -2.76 12.33
CA ALA A 145 -7.34 -1.88 11.22
C ALA A 145 -7.09 -0.42 11.67
N PRO A 146 -5.89 0.15 11.42
CA PRO A 146 -5.48 1.44 12.01
C PRO A 146 -6.26 2.67 11.52
N LEU A 147 -7.28 2.52 10.68
CA LEU A 147 -8.11 3.61 10.12
C LEU A 147 -9.63 3.27 10.04
N SER A 148 -10.15 2.39 10.90
CA SER A 148 -11.60 2.17 11.07
C SER A 148 -12.09 2.64 12.43
#